data_AF-A0A0D2YE31-F1
#
_entry.id   AF-A0A0D2YE31-F1
#
_cell.length_a   1.000
_cell.length_b   1.000
_cell.length_c   1.000
_cell.angle_alpha   90.00
_cell.angle_beta   90.00
_cell.angle_gamma   90.00
#
_symmetry.space_group_name_H-M   'P 1'
#
loop_
_entity.id
_entity.type
_entity.pdbx_description
1 polymer ?
#
loop_
_entity_poly.entity_id
_entity_poly.type
_entity_poly.pdbx_seq_one_letter_code
_entity_poly.pdbx_strand_id
1 'polypeptide(L)'
;MLSHPINVSNSTCASRCLKVMKSLLEELETRMHDMRPCKADVALSFQKQSCIQCTQVIRCKSCYTDPDAMLFLTMICDKLIMLNKKILWYMREGTSVEQQLLVGEYEVDQTEEWGSMLQLLTVVQLRKIKALVDDIERSPAIEGRHAQLIMLKSVKQQVIALLGRIREALFKVVDEA
;
A
#
# COMPACT_ATOMS: atom_id res chain seq x y z
N MET A 1 -19.31 -33.08 -31.06
CA MET A 1 -19.39 -32.52 -29.71
C MET A 1 -18.12 -32.90 -28.97
N LEU A 2 -17.17 -31.98 -28.80
CA LEU A 2 -15.90 -32.22 -28.11
C LEU A 2 -15.81 -31.28 -26.92
N SER A 3 -16.37 -31.72 -25.79
CA SER A 3 -16.22 -31.06 -24.49
C SER A 3 -14.80 -31.31 -23.98
N HIS A 4 -13.96 -30.27 -24.07
CA HIS A 4 -12.65 -30.23 -23.41
C HIS A 4 -12.86 -30.21 -21.89
N PRO A 5 -12.09 -30.98 -21.10
CA PRO A 5 -12.16 -30.92 -19.65
C PRO A 5 -11.56 -29.57 -19.20
N ILE A 6 -12.41 -28.72 -18.64
CA ILE A 6 -12.00 -27.47 -18.00
C ILE A 6 -11.10 -27.85 -16.82
N ASN A 7 -9.86 -27.38 -16.86
CA ASN A 7 -8.83 -27.61 -15.86
C ASN A 7 -9.21 -26.93 -14.52
N VAL A 8 -9.91 -27.66 -13.66
CA VAL A 8 -10.58 -27.18 -12.43
C VAL A 8 -9.61 -26.69 -11.33
N SER A 9 -8.30 -27.00 -11.42
CA SER A 9 -7.34 -26.63 -10.37
C SER A 9 -6.76 -25.21 -10.50
N ASN A 10 -6.75 -24.63 -11.71
CA ASN A 10 -6.17 -23.29 -11.94
C ASN A 10 -7.20 -22.16 -11.84
N SER A 11 -8.48 -22.44 -12.12
CA SER A 11 -9.56 -21.44 -12.08
C SER A 11 -9.96 -21.02 -10.65
N THR A 12 -9.69 -21.87 -9.65
CA THR A 12 -10.02 -21.61 -8.25
C THR A 12 -9.05 -20.67 -7.54
N CYS A 13 -7.75 -20.68 -7.86
CA CYS A 13 -6.83 -19.64 -7.34
C CYS A 13 -7.13 -18.26 -7.96
N ALA A 14 -7.41 -18.23 -9.26
CA ALA A 14 -7.68 -16.99 -10.00
C ALA A 14 -8.91 -16.27 -9.45
N SER A 15 -10.02 -16.99 -9.21
CA SER A 15 -11.24 -16.40 -8.64
C SER A 15 -11.04 -15.89 -7.21
N ARG A 16 -10.29 -16.63 -6.38
CA ARG A 16 -9.97 -16.23 -4.99
C ARG A 16 -9.08 -14.99 -4.95
N CYS A 17 -7.97 -14.98 -5.67
CA CYS A 17 -7.04 -13.84 -5.68
C CYS A 17 -7.69 -12.60 -6.30
N LEU A 18 -8.48 -12.77 -7.36
CA LEU A 18 -9.25 -11.67 -7.94
C LEU A 18 -10.24 -11.09 -6.93
N LYS A 19 -10.95 -11.93 -6.17
CA LYS A 19 -11.85 -11.46 -5.11
C LYS A 19 -11.10 -10.66 -4.05
N VAL A 20 -9.92 -11.13 -3.62
CA VAL A 20 -9.06 -10.40 -2.67
C VAL A 20 -8.64 -9.05 -3.24
N MET A 21 -8.16 -8.99 -4.47
CA MET A 21 -7.72 -7.74 -5.11
C MET A 21 -8.86 -6.73 -5.28
N LYS A 22 -10.06 -7.19 -5.65
CA LYS A 22 -11.25 -6.33 -5.77
C LYS A 22 -11.68 -5.76 -4.41
N SER A 23 -11.81 -6.61 -3.39
CA SER A 23 -12.14 -6.18 -2.02
C SER A 23 -11.14 -5.15 -1.51
N LEU A 24 -9.83 -5.41 -1.73
CA LEU A 24 -8.78 -4.48 -1.34
C LEU A 24 -8.89 -3.12 -2.01
N LEU A 25 -9.16 -3.09 -3.32
CA LEU A 25 -9.28 -1.84 -4.06
C LEU A 25 -10.50 -1.02 -3.59
N GLU A 26 -11.65 -1.66 -3.42
CA GLU A 26 -12.89 -1.03 -2.94
C GLU A 26 -12.71 -0.47 -1.52
N GLU A 27 -12.09 -1.24 -0.62
CA GLU A 27 -11.78 -0.81 0.74
C GLU A 27 -10.76 0.34 0.75
N LEU A 28 -9.74 0.30 -0.14
CA LEU A 28 -8.77 1.40 -0.28
C LEU A 28 -9.45 2.70 -0.71
N GLU A 29 -10.35 2.65 -1.69
CA GLU A 29 -11.08 3.83 -2.16
C GLU A 29 -11.98 4.42 -1.07
N THR A 30 -12.68 3.56 -0.33
CA THR A 30 -13.51 3.96 0.82
C THR A 30 -12.65 4.62 1.91
N ARG A 31 -11.53 3.99 2.29
CA ARG A 31 -10.62 4.55 3.30
C ARG A 31 -9.96 5.84 2.83
N MET A 32 -9.60 5.94 1.56
CA MET A 32 -9.09 7.18 0.98
C MET A 32 -10.10 8.31 1.06
N HIS A 33 -11.39 8.04 0.86
CA HIS A 33 -12.45 9.04 1.01
C HIS A 33 -12.60 9.47 2.48
N ASP A 34 -12.69 8.49 3.39
CA ASP A 34 -13.02 8.70 4.81
C ASP A 34 -11.84 9.06 5.71
N MET A 35 -10.62 9.12 5.16
CA MET A 35 -9.40 9.34 5.93
C MET A 35 -9.43 10.70 6.65
N ARG A 36 -9.15 10.67 7.96
CA ARG A 36 -9.05 11.81 8.88
C ARG A 36 -7.91 11.55 9.88
N PRO A 37 -7.33 12.58 10.53
CA PRO A 37 -6.18 12.41 11.44
C PRO A 37 -6.38 11.31 12.49
N CYS A 38 -7.53 11.29 13.18
CA CYS A 38 -7.87 10.30 14.20
C CYS A 38 -8.05 8.85 13.70
N LYS A 39 -7.98 8.60 12.39
CA LYS A 39 -8.09 7.26 11.79
C LYS A 39 -6.75 6.76 11.24
N ALA A 40 -5.64 7.45 11.51
CA ALA A 40 -4.34 7.13 10.92
C ALA A 40 -3.82 5.75 11.36
N ASP A 41 -4.02 5.38 12.62
CA ASP A 41 -3.68 4.06 13.17
C ASP A 41 -4.47 2.93 12.47
N VAL A 42 -5.78 3.10 12.32
CA VAL A 42 -6.67 2.17 11.62
C VAL A 42 -6.26 2.05 10.15
N ALA A 43 -5.92 3.17 9.50
CA ALA A 43 -5.44 3.17 8.12
C ALA A 43 -4.10 2.43 7.98
N LEU A 44 -3.16 2.63 8.89
CA LEU A 44 -1.86 1.92 8.90
C LEU A 44 -2.02 0.43 9.20
N SER A 45 -2.93 0.06 10.09
CA SER A 45 -3.28 -1.34 10.38
C SER A 45 -3.88 -2.02 9.15
N PHE A 46 -4.82 -1.35 8.47
CA PHE A 46 -5.38 -1.81 7.20
C PHE A 46 -4.28 -1.98 6.15
N GLN A 47 -3.40 -0.99 5.95
CA GLN A 47 -2.28 -1.09 4.99
C GLN A 47 -1.37 -2.28 5.26
N LYS A 48 -1.05 -2.55 6.54
CA LYS A 48 -0.27 -3.74 6.94
C LYS A 48 -0.96 -5.01 6.44
N GLN A 49 -2.27 -5.12 6.65
CA GLN A 49 -3.06 -6.27 6.22
C GLN A 49 -3.16 -6.37 4.69
N SER A 50 -3.37 -5.25 4.00
CA SER A 50 -3.39 -5.19 2.53
C SER A 50 -2.06 -5.68 1.94
N CYS A 51 -0.93 -5.27 2.51
CA CYS A 51 0.38 -5.74 2.04
C CYS A 51 0.54 -7.26 2.21
N ILE A 52 0.03 -7.84 3.32
CA ILE A 52 0.03 -9.29 3.53
C ILE A 52 -0.80 -10.00 2.46
N GLN A 53 -2.00 -9.50 2.18
CA GLN A 53 -2.88 -10.07 1.16
C GLN A 53 -2.31 -9.93 -0.26
N CYS A 54 -1.72 -8.78 -0.62
CA CYS A 54 -1.01 -8.62 -1.89
C CYS A 54 0.16 -9.61 -2.01
N THR A 55 0.93 -9.81 -0.94
CA THR A 55 2.02 -10.80 -0.92
C THR A 55 1.49 -12.21 -1.19
N GLN A 56 0.33 -12.57 -0.63
CA GLN A 56 -0.29 -13.87 -0.89
C GLN A 56 -0.68 -14.05 -2.36
N VAL A 57 -1.17 -12.99 -3.02
CA VAL A 57 -1.49 -13.02 -4.46
C VAL A 57 -0.22 -13.19 -5.29
N ILE A 58 0.85 -12.43 -4.99
CA ILE A 58 2.16 -12.57 -5.66
C ILE A 58 2.70 -14.00 -5.52
N ARG A 59 2.48 -14.64 -4.38
CA ARG A 59 2.90 -16.04 -4.15
C ARG A 59 2.01 -17.08 -4.85
N CYS A 60 0.83 -16.73 -5.38
CA CYS A 60 0.05 -17.67 -6.20
C CYS A 60 0.71 -17.81 -7.57
N LYS A 61 1.21 -19.01 -7.88
CA LYS A 61 1.89 -19.32 -9.15
C LYS A 61 1.09 -18.90 -10.38
N SER A 62 -0.23 -19.14 -10.38
CA SER A 62 -1.11 -18.78 -11.49
C SER A 62 -1.25 -17.27 -11.67
N CYS A 63 -1.43 -16.52 -10.58
CA CYS A 63 -1.56 -15.07 -10.63
C CYS A 63 -0.22 -14.37 -10.88
N TYR A 64 0.89 -14.96 -10.41
CA TYR A 64 2.22 -14.39 -10.60
C TYR A 64 2.61 -14.29 -12.08
N THR A 65 2.15 -15.22 -12.91
CA THR A 65 2.38 -15.22 -14.36
C THR A 65 1.28 -14.49 -15.15
N ASP A 66 0.26 -13.97 -14.47
CA ASP A 66 -0.88 -13.31 -15.11
C ASP A 66 -0.65 -11.78 -15.17
N PRO A 67 -0.60 -11.19 -16.36
CA PRO A 67 -0.26 -9.77 -16.53
C PRO A 67 -1.35 -8.84 -16.00
N ASP A 68 -2.61 -9.26 -16.03
CA ASP A 68 -3.73 -8.46 -15.53
C ASP A 68 -3.72 -8.43 -14.01
N ALA A 69 -3.41 -9.56 -13.36
CA ALA A 69 -3.17 -9.61 -11.92
C ALA A 69 -2.00 -8.71 -11.49
N MET A 70 -0.88 -8.71 -12.22
CA MET A 70 0.26 -7.84 -11.89
C MET A 70 -0.06 -6.35 -12.09
N LEU A 71 -0.81 -6.01 -13.14
CA LEU A 71 -1.31 -4.64 -13.34
C LEU A 71 -2.25 -4.23 -12.20
N PHE A 72 -3.18 -5.11 -11.80
CA PHE A 72 -4.10 -4.84 -10.70
C PHE A 72 -3.33 -4.62 -9.38
N LEU A 73 -2.36 -5.48 -9.06
CA LEU A 73 -1.49 -5.28 -7.88
C LEU A 73 -0.69 -3.98 -7.95
N THR A 74 -0.25 -3.57 -9.14
CA THR A 74 0.42 -2.28 -9.35
C THR A 74 -0.51 -1.11 -9.01
N MET A 75 -1.78 -1.18 -9.45
CA MET A 75 -2.80 -0.18 -9.10
C MET A 75 -3.08 -0.14 -7.60
N ILE A 76 -3.16 -1.30 -6.94
CA ILE A 76 -3.32 -1.39 -5.49
C ILE A 76 -2.12 -0.74 -4.78
N CYS A 77 -0.89 -0.99 -5.24
CA CYS A 77 0.30 -0.34 -4.70
C CYS A 77 0.25 1.18 -4.85
N ASP A 78 -0.20 1.69 -6.01
CA ASP A 78 -0.37 3.14 -6.23
C ASP A 78 -1.38 3.74 -5.23
N LYS A 79 -2.54 3.09 -5.03
CA LYS A 79 -3.55 3.52 -4.05
C LYS A 79 -3.03 3.46 -2.60
N LEU A 80 -2.25 2.44 -2.24
CA LEU A 80 -1.59 2.36 -0.95
C LEU A 80 -0.62 3.54 -0.74
N ILE A 81 0.14 3.94 -1.78
CA ILE A 81 1.00 5.12 -1.73
C ILE A 81 0.17 6.39 -1.58
N MET A 82 -0.94 6.53 -2.31
CA MET A 82 -1.84 7.68 -2.18
C MET A 82 -2.38 7.81 -0.75
N LEU A 83 -2.77 6.71 -0.12
CA LEU A 83 -3.22 6.71 1.28
C LEU A 83 -2.08 7.14 2.22
N ASN A 84 -0.84 6.67 2.01
CA ASN A 84 0.33 7.14 2.77
C ASN A 84 0.57 8.65 2.59
N LYS A 85 0.45 9.18 1.37
CA LYS A 85 0.55 10.62 1.12
C LYS A 85 -0.54 11.39 1.87
N LYS A 86 -1.77 10.87 1.90
CA LYS A 86 -2.88 11.50 2.63
C LYS A 86 -2.66 11.50 4.14
N ILE A 87 -2.18 10.38 4.71
CA ILE A 87 -1.77 10.30 6.13
C ILE A 87 -0.73 11.39 6.42
N LEU A 88 0.36 11.44 5.66
CA LEU A 88 1.44 12.42 5.88
C LEU A 88 0.99 13.87 5.69
N TRP A 89 0.07 14.13 4.76
CA TRP A 89 -0.46 15.48 4.55
C TRP A 89 -1.17 15.99 5.81
N TYR A 90 -2.03 15.17 6.42
CA TYR A 90 -2.68 15.52 7.69
C TYR A 90 -1.68 15.76 8.83
N MET A 91 -0.57 15.03 8.85
CA MET A 91 0.48 15.24 9.85
C MET A 91 1.21 16.57 9.68
N ARG A 92 1.39 17.03 8.43
CA ARG A 92 2.17 18.23 8.13
C ARG A 92 1.37 19.52 8.27
N GLU A 93 0.12 19.52 7.84
CA GLU A 93 -0.69 20.74 7.86
C GLU A 93 -1.22 21.11 9.25
N GLY A 94 -0.81 20.36 10.29
CA GLY A 94 -1.08 20.71 11.68
C GLY A 94 -2.54 21.08 11.86
N THR A 95 -3.45 20.29 11.25
CA THR A 95 -4.87 20.62 11.30
C THR A 95 -5.22 20.80 12.76
N SER A 96 -5.71 22.00 13.09
CA SER A 96 -6.19 22.36 14.42
C SER A 96 -7.24 21.33 14.82
N VAL A 97 -6.88 20.32 15.60
CA VAL A 97 -7.90 19.39 16.03
C VAL A 97 -7.70 18.92 17.45
N GLU A 98 -8.61 19.39 18.28
CA GLU A 98 -9.15 18.77 19.50
C GLU A 98 -9.65 17.33 19.27
N GLN A 99 -9.24 16.65 18.20
CA GLN A 99 -9.48 15.23 18.00
C GLN A 99 -8.46 14.48 18.84
N GLN A 100 -8.93 13.78 19.87
CA GLN A 100 -8.14 12.81 20.62
C GLN A 100 -7.37 11.91 19.63
N LEU A 101 -6.05 12.06 19.64
CA LEU A 101 -5.14 11.27 18.85
C LEU A 101 -4.92 9.96 19.60
N LEU A 102 -5.53 8.88 19.10
CA LEU A 102 -5.47 7.56 19.70
C LEU A 102 -4.59 6.64 18.86
N VAL A 103 -3.60 5.97 19.46
CA VAL A 103 -3.04 4.73 18.91
C VAL A 103 -3.73 3.56 19.60
N GLY A 104 -4.71 2.96 18.93
CA GLY A 104 -5.52 1.93 19.59
C GLY A 104 -6.27 2.52 20.78
N GLU A 105 -5.84 2.19 22.01
CA GLU A 105 -6.43 2.69 23.26
C GLU A 105 -5.57 3.76 23.97
N TYR A 106 -4.40 4.10 23.42
CA TYR A 106 -3.47 5.06 24.03
C TYR A 106 -3.73 6.48 23.53
N GLU A 107 -4.03 7.40 24.46
CA GLU A 107 -3.97 8.83 24.22
C GLU A 107 -2.51 9.28 24.10
N VAL A 108 -2.20 10.04 23.05
CA VAL A 108 -0.86 10.60 22.86
C VAL A 108 -0.90 12.08 23.21
N ASP A 109 -0.31 12.41 24.36
CA ASP A 109 -0.36 13.74 24.98
C ASP A 109 0.41 14.82 24.20
N GLN A 110 1.35 14.43 23.34
CA GLN A 110 2.17 15.34 22.54
C GLN A 110 1.98 15.15 21.03
N THR A 111 1.52 16.21 20.36
CA THR A 111 1.34 16.27 18.90
C THR A 111 2.62 15.94 18.12
N GLU A 112 3.79 16.26 18.65
CA GLU A 112 5.09 16.00 18.01
C GLU A 112 5.50 14.52 18.07
N GLU A 113 5.28 13.85 19.20
CA GLU A 113 5.53 12.41 19.35
C GLU A 113 4.61 11.60 18.44
N TRP A 114 3.34 12.01 18.34
CA TRP A 114 2.38 11.47 17.39
C TRP A 114 2.85 11.65 15.94
N GLY A 115 3.33 12.85 15.62
CA GLY A 115 4.05 13.22 14.39
C GLY A 115 5.08 12.19 13.97
N SER A 116 6.08 12.04 14.84
CA SER A 116 7.24 11.20 14.63
C SER A 116 6.89 9.72 14.54
N MET A 117 6.01 9.24 15.41
CA MET A 117 5.55 7.84 15.41
C MET A 117 4.81 7.48 14.11
N LEU A 118 3.86 8.31 13.66
CA LEU A 118 3.15 8.04 12.41
C LEU A 118 4.07 8.13 11.19
N GLN A 119 5.04 9.04 11.19
CA GLN A 119 6.07 9.08 10.15
C GLN A 119 6.89 7.78 10.12
N LEU A 120 7.32 7.27 11.28
CA LEU A 120 8.04 5.99 11.38
C LEU A 120 7.19 4.80 10.92
N LEU A 121 5.92 4.74 11.34
CA LEU A 121 5.02 3.67 10.90
C LEU A 121 4.76 3.74 9.40
N THR A 122 4.59 4.94 8.85
CA THR A 122 4.46 5.19 7.40
C THR A 122 5.71 4.71 6.65
N VAL A 123 6.92 4.96 7.17
CA VAL A 123 8.17 4.43 6.58
C VAL A 123 8.15 2.90 6.54
N VAL A 124 7.70 2.24 7.61
CA VAL A 124 7.57 0.78 7.66
C VAL A 124 6.59 0.29 6.57
N GLN A 125 5.44 0.94 6.40
CA GLN A 125 4.48 0.56 5.35
C GLN A 125 5.04 0.79 3.95
N LEU A 126 5.70 1.93 3.70
CA LEU A 126 6.31 2.23 2.41
C LEU A 126 7.41 1.24 2.03
N ARG A 127 8.20 0.74 2.98
CA ARG A 127 9.19 -0.32 2.72
C ARG A 127 8.53 -1.62 2.28
N LYS A 128 7.38 -1.98 2.86
CA LYS A 128 6.61 -3.15 2.43
C LYS A 128 6.03 -2.96 1.02
N ILE A 129 5.49 -1.78 0.73
CA ILE A 129 4.99 -1.46 -0.62
C ILE A 129 6.14 -1.49 -1.63
N LYS A 130 7.32 -0.96 -1.28
CA LYS A 130 8.51 -1.06 -2.13
C LYS A 130 8.85 -2.52 -2.46
N ALA A 131 8.86 -3.39 -1.45
CA ALA A 131 9.14 -4.81 -1.64
C ALA A 131 8.11 -5.48 -2.56
N LEU A 132 6.81 -5.16 -2.39
CA LEU A 132 5.75 -5.64 -3.29
C LEU A 132 5.99 -5.20 -4.73
N VAL A 133 6.33 -3.92 -4.94
CA VAL A 133 6.62 -3.37 -6.27
C VAL A 133 7.85 -4.03 -6.89
N ASP A 134 8.91 -4.27 -6.11
CA ASP A 134 10.09 -5.01 -6.56
C ASP A 134 9.74 -6.47 -6.94
N ASP A 135 8.84 -7.12 -6.20
CA ASP A 135 8.42 -8.49 -6.48
C ASP A 135 7.50 -8.59 -7.72
N ILE A 136 6.65 -7.59 -7.95
CA ILE A 136 5.87 -7.44 -9.19
C ILE A 136 6.80 -7.22 -10.39
N GLU A 137 7.85 -6.41 -10.22
CA GLU A 137 8.82 -6.13 -11.30
C GLU A 137 9.61 -7.38 -11.73
N ARG A 138 9.85 -8.30 -10.79
CA ARG A 138 10.50 -9.59 -11.06
C ARG A 138 9.58 -10.62 -11.72
N SER A 139 8.28 -10.34 -11.81
CA SER A 139 7.33 -11.26 -12.41
C SER A 139 7.61 -11.45 -13.91
N PRO A 140 7.57 -12.69 -14.43
CA PRO A 140 7.65 -12.94 -15.87
C PRO A 140 6.46 -12.35 -16.62
N ALA A 141 5.35 -12.01 -15.95
CA ALA A 141 4.17 -11.43 -16.57
C ALA A 141 4.39 -10.01 -17.10
N ILE A 142 5.36 -9.29 -16.54
CA ILE A 142 5.69 -7.90 -16.91
C ILE A 142 6.71 -7.84 -18.07
N GLU A 143 7.43 -8.93 -18.33
CA GLU A 143 8.41 -8.98 -19.41
C GLU A 143 7.75 -8.70 -20.77
N GLY A 144 8.36 -7.81 -21.56
CA GLY A 144 7.83 -7.38 -22.86
C GLY A 144 6.61 -6.44 -22.81
N ARG A 145 6.07 -6.09 -21.63
CA ARG A 145 4.89 -5.21 -21.49
C ARG A 145 5.28 -3.79 -21.11
N HIS A 146 5.70 -3.01 -22.10
CA HIS A 146 6.23 -1.65 -21.90
C HIS A 146 5.31 -0.71 -21.11
N ALA A 147 3.99 -0.69 -21.39
CA ALA A 147 3.05 0.18 -20.69
C ALA A 147 2.94 -0.16 -19.19
N GLN A 148 2.78 -1.45 -18.86
CA GLN A 148 2.71 -1.92 -17.48
C GLN A 148 4.02 -1.66 -16.74
N LEU A 149 5.16 -1.86 -17.40
CA LEU A 149 6.48 -1.57 -16.84
C LEU A 149 6.67 -0.07 -16.55
N ILE A 150 6.20 0.83 -17.43
CA ILE A 150 6.24 2.28 -17.20
C ILE A 150 5.40 2.66 -15.98
N MET A 151 4.18 2.13 -15.88
CA MET A 151 3.33 2.35 -14.71
C MET A 151 3.99 1.86 -13.42
N LEU A 152 4.54 0.65 -13.43
CA LEU A 152 5.24 0.07 -12.29
C LEU A 152 6.46 0.90 -11.87
N LYS A 153 7.26 1.38 -12.84
CA LYS A 153 8.39 2.28 -12.57
C LYS A 153 7.96 3.60 -11.97
N SER A 154 6.84 4.16 -12.44
CA SER A 154 6.25 5.36 -11.83
C SER A 154 5.89 5.11 -10.37
N VAL A 155 5.16 4.03 -10.08
CA VAL A 155 4.80 3.62 -8.71
C VAL A 155 6.06 3.42 -7.84
N LYS A 156 7.07 2.71 -8.35
CA LYS A 156 8.36 2.51 -7.67
C LYS A 156 9.05 3.82 -7.31
N GLN A 157 9.10 4.74 -8.26
CA GLN A 157 9.71 6.06 -8.06
C GLN A 157 8.93 6.87 -7.02
N GLN A 158 7.61 6.79 -7.00
CA GLN A 158 6.79 7.45 -5.98
C GLN A 158 7.09 6.92 -4.58
N VAL A 159 7.27 5.61 -4.39
CA VAL A 159 7.66 5.03 -3.09
C VAL A 159 9.03 5.54 -2.64
N ILE A 160 10.02 5.50 -3.54
CA ILE A 160 11.40 5.93 -3.23
C ILE A 160 11.43 7.42 -2.86
N ALA A 161 10.76 8.26 -3.64
CA ALA A 161 10.69 9.69 -3.38
C ALA A 161 10.01 9.98 -2.03
N LEU A 162 8.93 9.26 -1.70
CA LEU A 162 8.22 9.48 -0.45
C LEU A 162 9.06 9.02 0.75
N LEU A 163 9.75 7.87 0.66
CA LEU A 163 10.70 7.42 1.68
C LEU A 163 11.83 8.44 1.92
N GLY A 164 12.38 9.00 0.84
CA GLY A 164 13.42 10.05 0.93
C GLY A 164 12.92 11.28 1.68
N ARG A 165 11.74 11.78 1.31
CA ARG A 165 11.12 12.95 1.95
C ARG A 165 10.86 12.76 3.45
N ILE A 166 10.36 11.59 3.87
CA ILE A 166 10.12 11.32 5.29
C ILE A 166 11.45 11.23 6.05
N ARG A 167 12.45 10.57 5.46
CA ARG A 167 13.78 10.45 6.07
C ARG A 167 14.41 11.82 6.30
N GLU A 168 14.35 12.71 5.31
CA GLU A 168 14.84 14.09 5.44
C GLU A 168 14.08 14.87 6.52
N ALA A 169 12.75 14.71 6.60
CA ALA A 169 11.95 15.36 7.62
C ALA A 169 12.29 14.86 9.04
N LEU A 170 12.44 13.55 9.22
CA LEU A 170 12.81 12.95 10.51
C LEU A 170 14.20 13.38 10.99
N PHE A 171 15.19 13.49 10.09
CA PHE A 171 16.52 13.96 10.47
C PHE A 171 16.51 15.40 10.96
N LYS A 172 15.75 16.28 10.31
CA LYS A 172 15.63 17.68 10.75
C LYS A 172 15.05 17.79 12.16
N VAL A 173 14.05 16.99 12.49
CA VAL A 173 13.46 16.96 13.84
C VAL A 173 14.48 16.50 14.89
N VAL A 174 15.37 15.56 14.55
CA VAL A 174 16.42 15.11 15.47
C VAL A 174 17.55 16.13 15.61
N ASP A 175 17.88 16.87 14.55
CA ASP A 175 18.94 17.90 14.59
C ASP A 175 18.49 19.19 15.30
N GLU A 176 17.17 19.43 15.40
CA GLU A 176 16.56 20.61 16.04
C GLU A 176 16.17 20.38 17.52
N ALA A 177 16.30 19.15 18.04
CA ALA A 177 15.96 18.74 19.41
C ALA A 177 17.19 18.65 20.32
#